data_AF-A9EXI0-F1
#
_entry.id   AF-A9EXI0-F1
#
_cell.length_a   1.000
_cell.length_b   1.000
_cell.length_c   1.000
_cell.angle_alpha   90.00
_cell.angle_beta   90.00
_cell.angle_gamma   90.00
#
_symmetry.space_group_name_H-M   'P 1'
#
loop_
_entity.id
_entity.type
_entity.pdbx_description
1 polymer ?
#
loop_
_entity_poly.entity_id
_entity_poly.type
_entity_poly.pdbx_seq_one_letter_code
_entity_poly.pdbx_strand_id
1 'polypeptide(L)'
;MKQGRGREGVRRARRRGPVAARLAFVALVLLAPLGCRREQGSAPRDAASPASAAASPSLAPRPPSPRLTDPRWRLAAGDDPLDCARLAEAEGASGLLAALDDGGDIALTALRALPYADDADLALGPLAERARAASGPSLPPLLEALLGIAGRPPRPREPLDPDGARGAAAALVELAGRRDLPSDQRALAISAARALAERGLVDPLRIPADLDPEGSVAGAAGGPAAPRP
;
A
#
# COMPACT_ATOMS: atom_id res chain seq x y z
N MET A 1 -25.28 54.50 -7.59
CA MET A 1 -25.85 54.26 -6.25
C MET A 1 -25.07 53.14 -5.57
N LYS A 2 -24.56 53.42 -4.36
CA LYS A 2 -24.09 52.55 -3.25
C LYS A 2 -23.53 51.17 -3.62
N GLN A 3 -22.21 50.95 -3.71
CA GLN A 3 -21.29 50.66 -2.59
C GLN A 3 -21.90 49.79 -1.47
N GLY A 4 -21.55 48.50 -1.46
CA GLY A 4 -21.71 47.58 -0.35
C GLY A 4 -20.40 46.83 -0.09
N ARG A 5 -19.51 47.45 0.68
CA ARG A 5 -18.31 46.82 1.25
C ARG A 5 -18.75 45.91 2.39
N GLY A 6 -18.54 44.60 2.27
CA GLY A 6 -18.62 43.64 3.36
C GLY A 6 -17.27 42.97 3.59
N ARG A 7 -16.35 43.67 4.27
CA ARG A 7 -15.11 43.10 4.80
C ARG A 7 -15.41 42.57 6.20
N GLU A 8 -15.54 41.26 6.35
CA GLU A 8 -15.43 40.62 7.66
C GLU A 8 -14.30 39.61 7.63
N GLY A 9 -13.15 40.09 8.08
CA GLY A 9 -11.98 39.27 8.34
C GLY A 9 -12.16 38.50 9.65
N VAL A 10 -12.28 37.19 9.55
CA VAL A 10 -12.12 36.31 10.70
C VAL A 10 -10.63 36.13 10.97
N ARG A 11 -10.09 37.07 11.75
CA ARG A 11 -8.84 36.87 12.49
C ARG A 11 -9.14 36.08 13.75
N ARG A 12 -8.16 35.26 14.19
CA ARG A 12 -7.95 34.62 15.52
C ARG A 12 -8.09 33.09 15.44
N ALA A 13 -7.20 32.27 15.99
CA ALA A 13 -6.05 32.51 16.85
C ALA A 13 -5.02 31.38 16.67
N ARG A 14 -3.76 31.76 16.44
CA ARG A 14 -2.61 30.88 16.62
C ARG A 14 -2.48 30.54 18.10
N ARG A 15 -2.86 29.33 18.52
CA ARG A 15 -2.43 28.79 19.82
C ARG A 15 -1.04 28.19 19.66
N ARG A 16 -0.02 28.99 19.93
CA ARG A 16 1.33 28.52 20.25
C ARG A 16 1.29 27.96 21.67
N GLY A 17 1.32 26.64 21.81
CA GLY A 17 1.55 25.98 23.10
C GLY A 17 3.04 26.03 23.46
N PRO A 18 3.40 26.23 24.74
CA PRO A 18 4.79 26.34 25.16
C PRO A 18 5.51 24.99 25.16
N VAL A 19 6.72 25.03 24.64
CA VAL A 19 7.83 24.10 24.89
C VAL A 19 8.22 24.23 26.37
N ALA A 20 8.13 23.16 27.17
CA ALA A 20 9.00 22.94 28.34
C ALA A 20 8.76 21.60 29.06
N ALA A 21 9.84 20.83 29.18
CA ALA A 21 10.28 20.07 30.35
C ALA A 21 9.46 18.81 30.74
N ARG A 22 10.01 17.68 31.21
CA ARG A 22 11.26 17.33 31.93
C ARG A 22 11.59 15.86 31.57
N LEU A 23 12.83 15.49 31.24
CA LEU A 23 13.90 15.05 32.16
C LEU A 23 13.49 13.98 33.19
N ALA A 24 14.05 12.78 32.98
CA ALA A 24 14.62 11.84 33.96
C ALA A 24 13.71 11.02 34.90
N PHE A 25 13.66 9.70 34.62
CA PHE A 25 13.66 8.60 35.60
C PHE A 25 14.42 7.44 34.91
N VAL A 26 15.74 7.26 35.10
CA VAL A 26 16.45 6.67 36.24
C VAL A 26 15.95 5.26 36.63
N ALA A 27 16.66 4.28 36.05
CA ALA A 27 17.31 3.12 36.68
C ALA A 27 16.51 1.97 37.33
N LEU A 28 17.13 0.79 37.20
CA LEU A 28 16.93 -0.48 37.92
C LEU A 28 15.67 -1.26 37.51
N VAL A 29 15.76 -2.47 36.97
CA VAL A 29 16.13 -3.75 37.62
C VAL A 29 16.48 -4.75 36.47
N LEU A 30 17.70 -5.23 36.22
CA LEU A 30 18.54 -6.23 36.93
C LEU A 30 17.85 -7.58 37.23
N LEU A 31 18.41 -8.68 36.67
CA LEU A 31 18.07 -10.12 36.86
C LEU A 31 16.84 -10.63 36.05
N ALA A 32 16.85 -11.73 35.30
CA ALA A 32 17.70 -12.94 35.18
C ALA A 32 17.27 -13.74 33.91
N PRO A 33 17.69 -15.00 33.68
CA PRO A 33 19.03 -15.49 33.38
C PRO A 33 19.10 -16.17 31.99
N LEU A 34 20.34 -16.50 31.59
CA LEU A 34 20.68 -17.43 30.52
C LEU A 34 19.98 -18.79 30.70
N GLY A 35 19.01 -19.07 29.82
CA GLY A 35 18.44 -20.40 29.61
C GLY A 35 19.08 -21.07 28.40
N CYS A 36 20.27 -21.66 28.59
CA CYS A 36 20.81 -22.65 27.67
C CYS A 36 19.92 -23.90 27.71
N ARG A 37 19.14 -24.18 26.66
CA ARG A 37 18.72 -25.56 26.39
C ARG A 37 18.73 -25.84 24.89
N ARG A 38 19.93 -26.26 24.47
CA ARG A 38 20.23 -26.90 23.19
C ARG A 38 19.81 -28.37 23.30
N GLU A 39 18.60 -28.70 22.86
CA GLU A 39 18.21 -30.09 22.60
C GLU A 39 18.38 -30.38 21.11
N GLN A 40 19.55 -30.95 20.79
CA GLN A 40 19.82 -31.58 19.52
C GLN A 40 19.23 -33.00 19.53
N GLY A 41 17.96 -33.11 19.17
CA GLY A 41 17.33 -34.36 18.79
C GLY A 41 17.57 -34.63 17.31
N SER A 42 18.69 -35.29 16.99
CA SER A 42 18.89 -35.90 15.67
C SER A 42 18.06 -37.18 15.61
N ALA A 43 16.96 -37.14 14.85
CA ALA A 43 16.29 -38.34 14.37
C ALA A 43 16.46 -38.39 12.84
N PRO A 44 17.11 -39.41 12.27
CA PRO A 44 17.02 -39.67 10.84
C PRO A 44 15.63 -40.29 10.61
N ARG A 45 14.70 -39.49 10.11
CA ARG A 45 13.45 -40.02 9.57
C ARG A 45 13.50 -39.90 8.07
N ASP A 46 13.95 -40.99 7.46
CA ASP A 46 13.58 -41.41 6.12
C ASP A 46 12.05 -41.42 6.04
N ALA A 47 11.47 -40.28 5.70
CA ALA A 47 10.09 -40.17 5.30
C ALA A 47 10.12 -39.89 3.80
N ALA A 48 9.88 -40.97 3.06
CA ALA A 48 9.64 -40.96 1.63
C ALA A 48 8.85 -39.71 1.23
N SER A 49 9.49 -38.87 0.43
CA SER A 49 8.87 -37.73 -0.21
C SER A 49 7.67 -38.25 -1.01
N PRO A 50 6.41 -37.94 -0.64
CA PRO A 50 5.33 -38.16 -1.59
C PRO A 50 5.62 -37.18 -2.72
N ALA A 51 5.98 -37.72 -3.89
CA ALA A 51 6.05 -36.98 -5.13
C ALA A 51 4.77 -36.15 -5.22
N SER A 52 4.92 -34.84 -4.99
CA SER A 52 3.85 -33.87 -5.12
C SER A 52 3.48 -33.89 -6.58
N ALA A 53 2.49 -34.73 -6.91
CA ALA A 53 1.86 -34.73 -8.21
C ALA A 53 1.31 -33.33 -8.39
N ALA A 54 2.04 -32.50 -9.14
CA ALA A 54 1.60 -31.20 -9.58
C ALA A 54 0.25 -31.43 -10.28
N ALA A 55 -0.82 -31.15 -9.55
CA ALA A 55 -2.17 -31.25 -10.06
C ALA A 55 -2.22 -30.34 -11.27
N SER A 56 -2.24 -30.94 -12.46
CA SER A 56 -2.34 -30.20 -13.71
C SER A 56 -3.60 -29.35 -13.62
N PRO A 57 -3.53 -28.05 -13.93
CA PRO A 57 -4.69 -27.18 -13.88
C PRO A 57 -5.77 -27.79 -14.76
N SER A 58 -6.89 -28.17 -14.14
CA SER A 58 -8.03 -28.74 -14.85
C SER A 58 -8.49 -27.70 -15.88
N LEU A 59 -8.39 -28.06 -17.16
CA LEU A 59 -8.85 -27.26 -18.31
C LEU A 59 -10.38 -27.13 -18.38
N ALA A 60 -11.11 -27.66 -17.41
CA ALA A 60 -12.55 -27.51 -17.34
C ALA A 60 -12.93 -26.03 -17.18
N PRO A 61 -13.91 -25.50 -17.93
CA PRO A 61 -14.43 -24.15 -17.73
C PRO A 61 -14.86 -23.96 -16.28
N ARG A 62 -14.31 -22.94 -15.62
CA ARG A 62 -14.73 -22.58 -14.26
C ARG A 62 -16.18 -22.10 -14.30
N PRO A 63 -17.05 -22.53 -13.36
CA PRO A 63 -18.41 -22.00 -13.28
C PRO A 63 -18.39 -20.47 -13.08
N PRO A 64 -19.42 -19.75 -13.55
CA PRO A 64 -19.51 -18.31 -13.36
C PRO A 64 -19.54 -17.96 -11.87
N SER A 65 -18.79 -16.92 -11.48
CA SER A 65 -18.75 -16.47 -10.09
C SER A 65 -20.12 -15.95 -9.64
N PRO A 66 -20.59 -16.30 -8.43
CA PRO A 66 -21.86 -15.80 -7.89
C PRO A 66 -21.87 -14.26 -7.75
N ARG A 67 -20.69 -13.64 -7.66
CA ARG A 67 -20.50 -12.18 -7.57
C ARG A 67 -21.01 -11.44 -8.82
N LEU A 68 -21.06 -12.10 -9.98
CA LEU A 68 -21.61 -11.50 -11.21
C LEU A 68 -23.09 -11.11 -11.06
N THR A 69 -23.83 -11.88 -10.28
CA THR A 69 -25.27 -11.64 -10.05
C THR A 69 -25.55 -10.84 -8.79
N ASP A 70 -24.54 -10.61 -7.94
CA ASP A 70 -24.71 -9.89 -6.69
C ASP A 70 -24.94 -8.39 -6.98
N PRO A 71 -26.05 -7.79 -6.48
CA PRO A 71 -26.33 -6.38 -6.70
C PRO A 71 -25.25 -5.44 -6.14
N ARG A 72 -24.57 -5.80 -5.05
CA ARG A 72 -23.50 -4.98 -4.44
C ARG A 72 -22.29 -4.89 -5.37
N TRP A 73 -21.86 -6.02 -5.90
CA TRP A 73 -20.76 -6.10 -6.87
C TRP A 73 -21.08 -5.34 -8.15
N ARG A 74 -22.33 -5.44 -8.64
CA ARG A 74 -22.78 -4.69 -9.81
C ARG A 74 -22.82 -3.19 -9.61
N LEU A 75 -23.19 -2.71 -8.42
CA LEU A 75 -23.16 -1.29 -8.08
C LEU A 75 -21.71 -0.78 -8.01
N ALA A 76 -20.84 -1.49 -7.29
CA ALA A 76 -19.43 -1.12 -7.14
C ALA A 76 -18.63 -1.17 -8.47
N ALA A 77 -19.14 -1.86 -9.50
CA ALA A 77 -18.51 -1.87 -10.82
C ALA A 77 -18.53 -0.49 -11.51
N GLY A 78 -19.43 0.42 -11.12
CA GLY A 78 -19.63 1.73 -11.73
C GLY A 78 -18.68 2.85 -11.27
N ASP A 79 -17.53 2.52 -10.69
CA ASP A 79 -16.48 3.45 -10.22
C ASP A 79 -16.90 4.46 -9.13
N ASP A 80 -18.09 4.34 -8.53
CA ASP A 80 -18.49 5.18 -7.39
C ASP A 80 -17.71 4.78 -6.11
N PRO A 81 -16.92 5.69 -5.51
CA PRO A 81 -16.22 5.44 -4.26
C PRO A 81 -17.13 4.98 -3.11
N LEU A 82 -18.38 5.47 -3.06
CA LEU A 82 -19.31 5.11 -1.99
C LEU A 82 -19.78 3.66 -2.12
N ASP A 83 -20.03 3.20 -3.34
CA ASP A 83 -20.41 1.81 -3.58
C ASP A 83 -19.23 0.85 -3.40
N CYS A 84 -18.01 1.28 -3.75
CA CYS A 84 -16.77 0.56 -3.40
C CYS A 84 -16.60 0.43 -1.88
N ALA A 85 -16.85 1.50 -1.13
CA ALA A 85 -16.77 1.47 0.34
C ALA A 85 -17.81 0.53 0.96
N ARG A 86 -19.06 0.56 0.47
CA ARG A 86 -20.12 -0.38 0.91
C ARG A 86 -19.78 -1.82 0.61
N LEU A 87 -19.19 -2.08 -0.57
CA LEU A 87 -18.72 -3.41 -0.92
C LEU A 87 -17.59 -3.86 0.02
N ALA A 88 -16.64 -2.97 0.29
CA ALA A 88 -15.50 -3.26 1.16
C ALA A 88 -15.90 -3.51 2.62
N GLU A 89 -16.90 -2.78 3.13
CA GLU A 89 -17.49 -3.03 4.46
C GLU A 89 -18.17 -4.42 4.52
N ALA A 90 -18.85 -4.82 3.44
CA ALA A 90 -19.57 -6.09 3.40
C ALA A 90 -18.65 -7.32 3.25
N GLU A 91 -17.58 -7.21 2.45
CA GLU A 91 -16.69 -8.33 2.11
C GLU A 91 -15.43 -8.39 2.99
N GLY A 92 -14.95 -7.25 3.47
CA GLY A 92 -13.64 -7.11 4.10
C GLY A 92 -12.48 -7.38 3.14
N ALA A 93 -11.24 -7.18 3.61
CA ALA A 93 -10.05 -7.39 2.79
C ALA A 93 -9.92 -8.85 2.32
N SER A 94 -10.23 -9.81 3.19
CA SER A 94 -10.12 -11.24 2.87
C SER A 94 -11.09 -11.67 1.76
N GLY A 95 -12.35 -11.22 1.80
CA GLY A 95 -13.35 -11.51 0.77
C GLY A 95 -13.00 -10.89 -0.58
N LEU A 96 -12.50 -9.64 -0.56
CA LEU A 96 -12.03 -8.93 -1.75
C LEU A 96 -10.79 -9.60 -2.37
N LEU A 97 -9.82 -10.04 -1.57
CA LEU A 97 -8.66 -10.79 -2.06
C LEU A 97 -9.06 -12.11 -2.72
N ALA A 98 -10.04 -12.83 -2.16
CA ALA A 98 -10.56 -14.05 -2.75
C ALA A 98 -11.26 -13.78 -4.10
N ALA A 99 -11.92 -12.63 -4.24
CA ALA A 99 -12.58 -12.24 -5.49
C ALA A 99 -11.60 -11.94 -6.64
N LEU A 100 -10.34 -11.66 -6.34
CA LEU A 100 -9.31 -11.49 -7.38
C LEU A 100 -9.11 -12.74 -8.22
N ASP A 101 -9.38 -13.93 -7.65
CA ASP A 101 -9.22 -15.20 -8.35
C ASP A 101 -10.32 -15.42 -9.40
N ASP A 102 -11.42 -14.65 -9.35
CA ASP A 102 -12.48 -14.67 -10.37
C ASP A 102 -12.03 -13.99 -11.68
N GLY A 103 -11.03 -13.12 -11.61
CA GLY A 103 -10.50 -12.39 -12.77
C GLY A 103 -11.46 -11.33 -13.33
N GLY A 104 -11.08 -10.76 -14.48
CA GLY A 104 -11.90 -9.80 -15.23
C GLY A 104 -12.38 -8.60 -14.41
N ASP A 105 -13.61 -8.18 -14.66
CA ASP A 105 -14.22 -7.00 -14.02
C ASP A 105 -14.45 -7.18 -12.51
N ILE A 106 -14.63 -8.43 -12.05
CA ILE A 106 -14.74 -8.72 -10.61
C ILE A 106 -13.42 -8.41 -9.92
N ALA A 107 -12.30 -8.91 -10.45
CA ALA A 107 -10.98 -8.65 -9.89
C ALA A 107 -10.67 -7.14 -9.88
N LEU A 108 -10.98 -6.42 -10.96
CA LEU A 108 -10.80 -4.97 -11.03
C LEU A 108 -11.65 -4.23 -10.00
N THR A 109 -12.91 -4.63 -9.84
CA THR A 109 -13.81 -4.06 -8.82
C THR A 109 -13.29 -4.33 -7.41
N ALA A 110 -12.79 -5.53 -7.15
CA ALA A 110 -12.19 -5.87 -5.87
C ALA A 110 -10.94 -5.03 -5.56
N LEU A 111 -10.04 -4.83 -6.55
CA LEU A 111 -8.86 -3.98 -6.40
C LEU A 111 -9.23 -2.53 -6.07
N ARG A 112 -10.26 -1.98 -6.73
CA ARG A 112 -10.77 -0.62 -6.45
C ARG A 112 -11.40 -0.52 -5.06
N ALA A 113 -12.07 -1.56 -4.60
CA ALA A 113 -12.73 -1.58 -3.28
C ALA A 113 -11.76 -1.77 -2.11
N LEU A 114 -10.64 -2.49 -2.31
CA LEU A 114 -9.70 -2.86 -1.24
C LEU A 114 -9.23 -1.70 -0.35
N PRO A 115 -8.84 -0.52 -0.87
CA PRO A 115 -8.43 0.63 -0.05
C PRO A 115 -9.49 1.08 0.98
N TYR A 116 -10.77 0.82 0.71
CA TYR A 116 -11.87 1.21 1.60
C TYR A 116 -12.12 0.20 2.74
N ALA A 117 -11.57 -1.01 2.66
CA ALA A 117 -11.79 -2.03 3.69
C ALA A 117 -11.16 -1.60 5.03
N ASP A 118 -11.83 -1.89 6.14
CA ASP A 118 -11.32 -1.54 7.47
C ASP A 118 -10.06 -2.33 7.82
N ASP A 119 -9.93 -3.55 7.33
CA ASP A 119 -8.81 -4.47 7.50
C ASP A 119 -7.85 -4.50 6.28
N ALA A 120 -7.88 -3.48 5.40
CA ALA A 120 -7.10 -3.49 4.15
C ALA A 120 -5.58 -3.68 4.31
N ASP A 121 -5.00 -3.37 5.48
CA ASP A 121 -3.58 -3.64 5.75
C ASP A 121 -3.23 -5.14 5.57
N LEU A 122 -4.19 -6.06 5.80
CA LEU A 122 -4.04 -7.50 5.55
C LEU A 122 -3.79 -7.83 4.07
N ALA A 123 -4.16 -6.93 3.16
CA ALA A 123 -3.99 -7.14 1.72
C ALA A 123 -2.60 -6.72 1.20
N LEU A 124 -1.81 -5.97 1.98
CA LEU A 124 -0.51 -5.47 1.51
C LEU A 124 0.43 -6.60 1.05
N GLY A 125 0.63 -7.61 1.89
CA GLY A 125 1.49 -8.76 1.57
C GLY A 125 1.02 -9.52 0.32
N PRO A 126 -0.21 -10.07 0.31
CA PRO A 126 -0.75 -10.80 -0.83
C PRO A 126 -0.78 -10.01 -2.14
N LEU A 127 -1.13 -8.71 -2.11
CA LEU A 127 -1.11 -7.86 -3.31
C LEU A 127 0.31 -7.64 -3.83
N ALA A 128 1.29 -7.44 -2.94
CA ALA A 128 2.68 -7.25 -3.34
C ALA A 128 3.30 -8.50 -3.97
N GLU A 129 2.96 -9.70 -3.48
CA GLU A 129 3.35 -10.96 -4.13
C GLU A 129 2.74 -11.07 -5.53
N ARG A 130 1.44 -10.78 -5.67
CA ARG A 130 0.77 -10.77 -6.99
C ARG A 130 1.37 -9.72 -7.92
N ALA A 131 1.72 -8.53 -7.41
CA ALA A 131 2.36 -7.48 -8.19
C ALA A 131 3.75 -7.87 -8.70
N ARG A 132 4.55 -8.58 -7.89
CA ARG A 132 5.85 -9.12 -8.33
C ARG A 132 5.72 -10.16 -9.43
N ALA A 133 4.70 -11.01 -9.35
CA ALA A 133 4.41 -12.03 -10.36
C ALA A 133 3.72 -11.46 -11.63
N ALA A 134 3.09 -10.30 -11.52
CA ALA A 134 2.37 -9.65 -12.61
C ALA A 134 3.31 -8.98 -13.62
N SER A 135 2.84 -8.84 -14.85
CA SER A 135 3.52 -8.07 -15.90
C SER A 135 2.51 -7.43 -16.84
N GLY A 136 2.91 -6.35 -17.50
CA GLY A 136 2.09 -5.72 -18.53
C GLY A 136 0.78 -5.12 -17.98
N PRO A 137 -0.39 -5.39 -18.59
CA PRO A 137 -1.65 -4.72 -18.26
C PRO A 137 -2.23 -5.03 -16.88
N SER A 138 -1.83 -6.14 -16.25
CA SER A 138 -2.39 -6.54 -14.95
C SER A 138 -1.70 -5.87 -13.75
N LEU A 139 -0.53 -5.25 -13.97
CA LEU A 139 0.26 -4.64 -12.90
C LEU A 139 -0.30 -3.28 -12.41
N PRO A 140 -0.73 -2.33 -13.27
CA PRO A 140 -1.20 -1.03 -12.80
C PRO A 140 -2.34 -1.10 -11.76
N PRO A 141 -3.42 -1.88 -11.96
CA PRO A 141 -4.50 -1.96 -10.96
C PRO A 141 -4.03 -2.49 -9.59
N LEU A 142 -3.02 -3.38 -9.57
CA LEU A 142 -2.43 -3.87 -8.32
C LEU A 142 -1.62 -2.77 -7.61
N LEU A 143 -0.84 -1.99 -8.37
CA LEU A 143 -0.06 -0.88 -7.84
C LEU A 143 -0.95 0.26 -7.33
N GLU A 144 -2.05 0.56 -8.03
CA GLU A 144 -3.05 1.53 -7.60
C GLU A 144 -3.72 1.11 -6.29
N ALA A 145 -4.11 -0.17 -6.16
CA ALA A 145 -4.65 -0.69 -4.91
C ALA A 145 -3.63 -0.63 -3.76
N LEU A 146 -2.38 -1.01 -4.00
CA LEU A 146 -1.29 -0.91 -3.03
C LEU A 146 -1.05 0.54 -2.60
N LEU A 147 -1.01 1.49 -3.54
CA LEU A 147 -0.90 2.92 -3.25
C LEU A 147 -2.10 3.41 -2.43
N GLY A 148 -3.31 3.02 -2.81
CA GLY A 148 -4.54 3.38 -2.11
C GLY A 148 -4.55 2.90 -0.67
N ILE A 149 -4.07 1.69 -0.38
CA ILE A 149 -3.94 1.16 0.99
C ILE A 149 -2.79 1.85 1.75
N ALA A 150 -1.63 1.99 1.10
CA ALA A 150 -0.43 2.56 1.72
C ALA A 150 -0.63 4.03 2.10
N GLY A 151 -1.31 4.81 1.26
CA GLY A 151 -1.56 6.24 1.44
C GLY A 151 -2.66 6.58 2.45
N ARG A 152 -3.27 5.59 3.12
CA ARG A 152 -4.27 5.84 4.15
C ARG A 152 -3.64 6.48 5.38
N PRO A 153 -4.33 7.44 6.02
CA PRO A 153 -3.91 7.95 7.32
C PRO A 153 -3.77 6.80 8.34
N PRO A 154 -2.71 6.79 9.15
CA PRO A 154 -2.52 5.76 10.17
C PRO A 154 -3.68 5.80 11.17
N ARG A 155 -4.24 4.62 11.46
CA ARG A 155 -5.32 4.46 12.43
C ARG A 155 -4.74 4.13 13.81
N PRO A 156 -5.37 4.57 14.91
CA PRO A 156 -4.93 4.27 16.28
C PRO A 156 -5.30 2.83 16.68
N ARG A 157 -4.78 1.86 15.96
CA ARG A 157 -4.97 0.42 16.20
C ARG A 157 -3.64 -0.31 16.03
N GLU A 158 -3.56 -1.50 16.60
CA GLU A 158 -2.44 -2.39 16.35
C GLU A 158 -2.38 -2.79 14.87
N PRO A 159 -1.19 -2.82 14.23
CA PRO A 159 -1.03 -3.34 12.89
C PRO A 159 -1.52 -4.79 12.79
N LEU A 160 -2.36 -5.08 11.79
CA LEU A 160 -2.96 -6.41 11.63
C LEU A 160 -1.97 -7.45 11.08
N ASP A 161 -1.09 -7.03 10.17
CA ASP A 161 -0.03 -7.86 9.58
C ASP A 161 1.24 -7.01 9.34
N PRO A 162 2.07 -6.79 10.38
CA PRO A 162 3.27 -5.98 10.24
C PRO A 162 4.32 -6.63 9.32
N ASP A 163 4.36 -7.95 9.23
CA ASP A 163 5.33 -8.67 8.41
C ASP A 163 4.96 -8.58 6.91
N GLY A 164 3.69 -8.78 6.57
CA GLY A 164 3.18 -8.55 5.21
C GLY A 164 3.36 -7.12 4.75
N ALA A 165 3.17 -6.13 5.64
CA ALA A 165 3.40 -4.72 5.32
C ALA A 165 4.88 -4.42 5.01
N ARG A 166 5.83 -4.99 5.78
CA ARG A 166 7.28 -4.87 5.50
C ARG A 166 7.66 -5.58 4.20
N GLY A 167 7.11 -6.76 3.95
CA GLY A 167 7.30 -7.49 2.69
C GLY A 167 6.80 -6.70 1.49
N ALA A 168 5.64 -6.06 1.61
CA ALA A 168 5.08 -5.18 0.57
C ALA A 168 5.97 -3.97 0.30
N ALA A 169 6.48 -3.31 1.35
CA ALA A 169 7.43 -2.21 1.23
C ALA A 169 8.70 -2.63 0.46
N ALA A 170 9.29 -3.78 0.79
CA ALA A 170 10.46 -4.29 0.09
C ALA A 170 10.18 -4.59 -1.40
N ALA A 171 9.03 -5.23 -1.68
CA ALA A 171 8.60 -5.53 -3.05
C ALA A 171 8.36 -4.26 -3.89
N LEU A 172 7.80 -3.21 -3.30
CA LEU A 172 7.58 -1.93 -3.99
C LEU A 172 8.91 -1.22 -4.33
N VAL A 173 9.90 -1.28 -3.44
CA VAL A 173 11.26 -0.77 -3.73
C VAL A 173 11.92 -1.56 -4.87
N GLU A 174 11.76 -2.89 -4.87
CA GLU A 174 12.24 -3.74 -5.96
C GLU A 174 11.58 -3.35 -7.29
N LEU A 175 10.24 -3.27 -7.35
CA LEU A 175 9.49 -2.88 -8.54
C LEU A 175 9.85 -1.46 -9.02
N ALA A 176 10.06 -0.51 -8.11
CA ALA A 176 10.51 0.84 -8.44
C ALA A 176 11.89 0.85 -9.15
N GLY A 177 12.77 -0.07 -8.79
CA GLY A 177 14.11 -0.23 -9.37
C GLY A 177 14.15 -0.94 -10.73
N ARG A 178 13.06 -1.59 -11.15
CA ARG A 178 12.98 -2.33 -12.41
C ARG A 178 12.92 -1.41 -13.62
N ARG A 179 14.05 -1.28 -14.33
CA ARG A 179 14.18 -0.43 -15.53
C ARG A 179 13.45 -0.99 -16.77
N ASP A 180 13.03 -2.24 -16.72
CA ASP A 180 12.22 -2.90 -17.74
C ASP A 180 10.73 -2.53 -17.66
N LEU A 181 10.28 -1.94 -16.54
CA LEU A 181 8.90 -1.49 -16.38
C LEU A 181 8.69 -0.09 -16.99
N PRO A 182 7.49 0.19 -17.53
CA PRO A 182 7.09 1.54 -17.94
C PRO A 182 7.27 2.57 -16.82
N SER A 183 7.63 3.80 -17.17
CA SER A 183 7.85 4.90 -16.21
C SER A 183 6.67 5.11 -15.28
N ASP A 184 5.45 5.04 -15.81
CA ASP A 184 4.23 5.34 -15.04
C ASP A 184 3.98 4.27 -13.96
N GLN A 185 4.26 3.00 -14.29
CA GLN A 185 4.17 1.89 -13.33
C GLN A 185 5.25 2.01 -12.25
N ARG A 186 6.48 2.37 -12.63
CA ARG A 186 7.55 2.64 -11.67
C ARG A 186 7.21 3.81 -10.75
N ALA A 187 6.61 4.88 -11.28
CA ALA A 187 6.19 6.05 -10.50
C ALA A 187 5.11 5.70 -9.47
N LEU A 188 4.13 4.84 -9.82
CA LEU A 188 3.17 4.31 -8.87
C LEU A 188 3.86 3.50 -7.76
N ALA A 189 4.80 2.61 -8.11
CA ALA A 189 5.56 1.83 -7.14
C ALA A 189 6.39 2.71 -6.18
N ILE A 190 7.06 3.76 -6.70
CA ILE A 190 7.79 4.76 -5.91
C ILE A 190 6.83 5.48 -4.95
N SER A 191 5.67 5.92 -5.44
CA SER A 191 4.69 6.64 -4.63
C SER A 191 4.15 5.77 -3.50
N ALA A 192 3.84 4.51 -3.78
CA ALA A 192 3.38 3.55 -2.78
C ALA A 192 4.49 3.24 -1.76
N ALA A 193 5.73 3.05 -2.21
CA ALA A 193 6.88 2.83 -1.32
C ALA A 193 7.09 4.02 -0.35
N ARG A 194 6.91 5.25 -0.82
CA ARG A 194 7.00 6.47 0.01
C ARG A 194 5.92 6.52 1.07
N ALA A 195 4.68 6.23 0.69
CA ALA A 195 3.58 6.17 1.65
C ALA A 195 3.86 5.14 2.77
N LEU A 196 4.50 4.00 2.44
CA LEU A 196 4.95 3.04 3.46
C LEU A 196 6.18 3.53 4.25
N ALA A 197 7.06 4.34 3.64
CA ALA A 197 8.20 4.94 4.32
C ALA A 197 7.76 5.97 5.39
N GLU A 198 6.70 6.74 5.12
CA GLU A 198 6.08 7.64 6.10
C GLU A 198 5.55 6.88 7.33
N ARG A 199 5.22 5.59 7.15
CA ARG A 199 4.81 4.67 8.22
C ARG A 199 6.00 3.96 8.91
N GLY A 200 7.24 4.28 8.51
CA GLY A 200 8.46 3.66 9.05
C GLY A 200 8.69 2.22 8.60
N LEU A 201 8.06 1.76 7.53
CA LEU A 201 8.17 0.38 7.04
C LEU A 201 9.35 0.17 6.09
N VAL A 202 9.89 1.25 5.52
CA VAL A 202 11.06 1.23 4.64
C VAL A 202 11.87 2.51 4.81
N ASP A 203 13.20 2.40 4.65
CA ASP A 203 14.09 3.54 4.66
C ASP A 203 13.88 4.38 3.39
N PRO A 204 13.49 5.68 3.50
CA PRO A 204 13.30 6.57 2.36
C PRO A 204 14.52 6.65 1.43
N LEU A 205 15.74 6.48 1.95
CA LEU A 205 16.97 6.53 1.15
C LEU A 205 17.12 5.35 0.19
N ARG A 206 16.35 4.28 0.38
CA ARG A 206 16.35 3.12 -0.51
C ARG A 206 15.39 3.26 -1.68
N ILE A 207 14.53 4.27 -1.67
CA ILE A 207 13.52 4.49 -2.71
C ILE A 207 14.16 5.27 -3.87
N PRO A 208 14.08 4.76 -5.12
CA PRO A 208 14.54 5.52 -6.28
C PRO A 208 13.83 6.88 -6.41
N ALA A 209 14.59 7.90 -6.79
CA ALA A 209 14.13 9.29 -6.95
C ALA A 209 14.17 9.76 -8.42
N ASP A 210 14.49 8.87 -9.37
CA ASP A 210 14.72 9.22 -10.77
C ASP A 210 13.46 9.68 -11.52
N LEU A 211 12.28 9.38 -10.97
CA LEU A 211 10.98 9.77 -11.53
C LEU A 211 10.29 10.85 -10.70
N ASP A 212 11.03 11.56 -9.86
CA ASP A 212 10.46 12.65 -9.08
C ASP A 212 10.16 13.88 -9.93
N PRO A 213 8.97 14.50 -9.77
CA PRO A 213 8.65 15.74 -10.48
C PRO A 213 9.57 16.91 -10.07
N GLU A 214 10.32 16.79 -8.96
CA GLU A 214 11.19 17.82 -8.38
C GLU A 214 12.47 18.12 -9.20
N GLY A 215 12.72 17.41 -10.30
CA GLY A 215 13.89 17.65 -11.16
C GLY A 215 13.66 18.50 -12.41
N SER A 216 12.42 18.82 -12.79
CA SER A 216 12.14 19.42 -14.10
C SER A 216 12.24 20.96 -14.16
N VAL A 217 12.56 21.65 -13.06
CA VAL A 217 12.51 23.12 -13.00
C VAL A 217 13.60 23.72 -12.10
N ALA A 218 14.86 23.64 -12.54
CA ALA A 218 15.93 24.54 -12.07
C ALA A 218 16.92 24.99 -13.17
N GLY A 219 16.68 24.66 -14.43
CA GLY A 219 17.62 24.94 -15.54
C GLY A 219 17.17 25.96 -16.60
N ALA A 220 15.94 26.46 -16.58
CA ALA A 220 15.36 27.22 -17.70
C ALA A 220 15.02 28.70 -17.39
N ALA A 221 15.59 29.29 -16.33
CA ALA A 221 15.38 30.71 -15.99
C ALA A 221 16.64 31.58 -16.14
N GLY A 222 17.62 31.15 -16.93
CA GLY A 222 18.76 31.96 -17.37
C GLY A 222 18.47 32.69 -18.69
N GLY A 223 17.40 33.46 -18.77
CA GLY A 223 17.19 34.37 -19.90
C GLY A 223 18.19 35.52 -19.84
N PRO A 224 18.88 35.89 -20.93
CA PRO A 224 19.87 36.96 -20.92
C PRO A 224 19.21 38.29 -20.56
N ALA A 225 19.68 38.90 -19.46
CA ALA A 225 19.29 40.24 -19.06
C ALA A 225 19.63 41.23 -20.18
N ALA A 226 18.61 41.80 -20.81
CA ALA A 226 18.77 42.88 -21.78
C ALA A 226 19.40 44.10 -21.10
N PRO A 227 20.41 44.76 -21.71
CA PRO A 227 20.98 45.99 -21.18
C PRO A 227 19.94 47.11 -21.26
N ARG A 228 19.71 47.81 -20.15
CA ARG A 228 18.85 48.99 -20.11
C ARG A 228 19.62 50.21 -20.68
N PRO A 229 18.94 51.07 -21.46
CA PRO A 229 19.52 52.31 -22.00
C PRO A 229 19.75 53.38 -20.93
#